data_AF-A0A9D1DJU4-F1
#
_entry.id   AF-A0A9D1DJU4-F1
#
_cell.length_a   1.000
_cell.length_b   1.000
_cell.length_c   1.000
_cell.angle_alpha   90.00
_cell.angle_beta   90.00
_cell.angle_gamma   90.00
#
_symmetry.space_group_name_H-M   'P 1'
#
loop_
_entity.id
_entity.type
_entity.pdbx_description
1 polymer ?
#
loop_
_entity_poly.entity_id
_entity_poly.type
_entity_poly.pdbx_seq_one_letter_code
_entity_poly.pdbx_strand_id
1 'polypeptide(L)'
;MDKRKRVIALCVLLVVMVTALVWYHLPIKIAESMELYCSDPAGGSLDAEFDLSISRSLFAQDKIDGTIHAGDREYVVWTWQKYGFFESMQRKFLGQMNIPAFVNPDNFGQGVELLMSDVLWVPIIQFGSGYDIENVSLLFTSDDYVDGLWSNYTVT
;
A
#
# COMPACT_ATOMS: atom_id res chain seq x y z
N MET A 1 3.57 -27.46 40.61
CA MET A 1 2.37 -26.92 39.94
C MET A 1 1.43 -28.06 39.61
N ASP A 2 0.20 -28.02 40.10
CA ASP A 2 -0.79 -29.08 39.92
C ASP A 2 -1.14 -29.30 38.44
N LYS A 3 -1.43 -30.54 38.02
CA LYS A 3 -1.72 -30.90 36.61
C LYS A 3 -2.87 -30.05 36.06
N ARG A 4 -3.90 -29.81 36.88
CA ARG A 4 -5.05 -28.98 36.51
C ARG A 4 -4.65 -27.52 36.25
N LYS A 5 -3.78 -26.96 37.10
CA LYS A 5 -3.26 -25.59 36.93
C LYS A 5 -2.37 -25.47 35.67
N ARG A 6 -1.58 -26.50 35.37
CA ARG A 6 -0.79 -26.57 34.11
C ARG A 6 -1.67 -26.57 32.86
N VAL A 7 -2.73 -27.38 32.86
CA VAL A 7 -3.66 -27.44 31.72
C VAL A 7 -4.35 -26.10 31.49
N ILE A 8 -4.86 -25.47 32.56
CA ILE A 8 -5.50 -24.15 32.45
C ILE A 8 -4.52 -23.11 31.92
N ALA A 9 -3.27 -23.08 32.43
CA ALA A 9 -2.25 -22.16 31.94
C ALA A 9 -1.93 -22.33 30.45
N LEU A 10 -1.85 -23.58 29.96
CA LEU A 10 -1.64 -23.87 28.54
C LEU A 10 -2.83 -23.41 27.70
N CYS A 11 -4.06 -23.63 28.15
CA CYS A 11 -5.26 -23.16 27.46
C CYS A 11 -5.27 -21.63 27.35
N VAL A 12 -4.97 -20.93 28.44
CA VAL A 12 -4.89 -19.45 28.46
C VAL A 12 -3.82 -18.96 27.48
N LEU A 13 -2.64 -19.56 27.48
CA LEU A 13 -1.56 -19.20 26.57
C LEU A 13 -1.93 -19.43 25.10
N LEU A 14 -2.62 -20.54 24.79
CA LEU A 14 -3.11 -20.82 23.45
C LEU A 14 -4.14 -19.79 22.99
N VAL A 15 -5.09 -19.42 23.85
CA VAL A 15 -6.07 -18.37 23.55
C VAL A 15 -5.36 -17.05 23.23
N VAL A 16 -4.40 -16.63 24.05
CA VAL A 16 -3.64 -15.39 23.82
C VAL A 16 -2.90 -15.44 22.49
N MET A 17 -2.22 -16.54 22.17
CA MET A 17 -1.51 -16.69 20.89
C MET A 17 -2.46 -16.61 19.69
N VAL A 18 -3.61 -17.30 19.75
CA VAL A 18 -4.60 -17.27 18.66
C VAL A 18 -5.17 -15.87 18.49
N THR A 19 -5.53 -15.18 19.58
CA THR A 19 -6.05 -13.80 19.51
C THR A 19 -5.01 -12.85 18.91
N ALA A 20 -3.75 -12.94 19.34
CA ALA A 20 -2.67 -12.12 18.78
C ALA A 20 -2.44 -12.40 17.29
N LEU A 21 -2.52 -13.67 16.87
CA LEU A 21 -2.37 -14.07 15.47
C LEU A 21 -3.53 -13.54 14.62
N VAL A 22 -4.77 -13.67 15.08
CA VAL A 22 -5.96 -13.11 14.40
C VAL A 22 -5.83 -11.59 14.29
N TRP A 23 -5.45 -10.90 15.38
CA TRP A 23 -5.25 -9.46 15.38
C TRP A 23 -4.19 -9.01 14.37
N TYR A 24 -3.08 -9.73 14.27
CA TYR A 24 -2.01 -9.41 13.32
C TYR A 24 -2.50 -9.42 11.87
N HIS A 25 -3.40 -10.35 11.53
CA HIS A 25 -3.96 -10.51 10.19
C HIS A 25 -5.13 -9.56 9.87
N LEU A 26 -5.64 -8.79 10.84
CA LEU A 26 -6.65 -7.78 10.54
C LEU A 26 -6.04 -6.68 9.65
N PRO A 27 -6.75 -6.27 8.57
CA PRO A 27 -6.27 -5.23 7.69
C PRO A 27 -6.27 -3.88 8.42
N ILE A 28 -5.23 -3.10 8.18
CA ILE A 28 -5.13 -1.73 8.68
C ILE A 28 -5.65 -0.80 7.60
N LYS A 29 -6.64 0.01 7.94
CA LYS A 29 -7.20 1.01 7.04
C LYS A 29 -6.52 2.35 7.26
N ILE A 30 -6.24 3.05 6.17
CA ILE A 30 -5.52 4.31 6.11
C ILE A 30 -6.35 5.22 5.22
N ALA A 31 -6.74 6.37 5.75
CA ALA A 31 -7.54 7.36 5.03
C ALA A 31 -6.91 8.73 5.28
N GLU A 32 -6.16 9.24 4.31
CA GLU A 32 -5.39 10.48 4.42
C GLU A 32 -5.44 11.31 3.15
N SER A 33 -5.43 12.63 3.30
CA SER A 33 -5.32 13.58 2.18
C SER A 33 -4.03 14.37 2.33
N MET A 34 -3.30 14.57 1.24
CA MET A 34 -2.05 15.33 1.24
C MET A 34 -1.85 16.07 -0.09
N GLU A 35 -1.15 17.19 0.00
CA GLU A 35 -0.70 17.93 -1.18
C GLU A 35 0.65 17.35 -1.65
N LEU A 36 0.73 17.01 -2.93
CA LEU A 36 1.92 16.52 -3.60
C LEU A 36 2.51 17.62 -4.48
N TYR A 37 3.83 17.73 -4.53
CA TYR A 37 4.53 18.68 -5.38
C TYR A 37 5.23 17.94 -6.52
N CYS A 38 5.10 18.48 -7.73
CA CYS A 38 5.79 17.93 -8.89
C CYS A 38 7.29 18.26 -8.84
N SER A 39 8.13 17.31 -9.24
CA SER A 39 9.56 17.54 -9.44
C SER A 39 9.86 18.52 -10.58
N ASP A 40 8.95 18.67 -11.55
CA ASP A 40 9.02 19.73 -12.55
C ASP A 40 8.44 21.03 -11.95
N PRO A 41 9.20 22.14 -11.92
CA PRO A 41 8.72 23.44 -11.43
C PRO A 41 7.43 23.94 -12.12
N ALA A 42 7.13 23.48 -13.34
CA ALA A 42 5.91 23.82 -14.06
C ALA A 42 4.68 23.01 -13.61
N GLY A 43 4.88 21.87 -12.95
CA GLY A 43 3.80 20.97 -12.52
C GLY A 43 3.01 21.46 -11.32
N GLY A 44 3.59 22.29 -10.46
CA GLY A 44 2.91 22.86 -9.30
C GLY A 44 2.59 21.81 -8.23
N SER A 45 1.38 21.88 -7.67
CA SER A 45 0.90 20.95 -6.64
C SER A 45 -0.40 20.25 -7.03
N LEU A 46 -0.62 19.09 -6.42
CA LEU A 46 -1.75 18.19 -6.68
C LEU A 46 -2.24 17.62 -5.35
N ASP A 47 -3.52 17.80 -5.05
CA ASP A 47 -4.14 17.13 -3.92
C ASP A 47 -4.37 15.64 -4.24
N ALA A 48 -3.94 14.78 -3.32
CA ALA A 48 -4.13 13.34 -3.39
C ALA A 48 -4.77 12.81 -2.11
N GLU A 49 -5.83 12.03 -2.26
CA GLU A 49 -6.52 11.31 -1.19
C GLU A 49 -6.26 9.82 -1.29
N PHE A 50 -5.82 9.23 -0.19
CA PHE A 50 -5.44 7.84 -0.08
C PHE A 50 -6.46 7.13 0.81
N ASP A 51 -7.23 6.20 0.26
CA ASP A 51 -8.02 5.23 1.02
C ASP A 51 -7.41 3.84 0.80
N LEU A 52 -6.44 3.49 1.65
CA LEU A 52 -5.61 2.30 1.51
C LEU A 52 -5.90 1.29 2.63
N SER A 53 -5.66 0.02 2.33
CA SER A 53 -5.75 -1.07 3.28
C SER A 53 -4.51 -1.96 3.20
N ILE A 54 -3.80 -2.10 4.32
CA ILE A 54 -2.64 -2.99 4.42
C ILE A 54 -3.06 -4.31 5.04
N SER A 55 -3.06 -5.35 4.21
CA SER A 55 -3.27 -6.73 4.64
C SER A 55 -1.95 -7.38 5.01
N ARG A 56 -1.77 -7.71 6.28
CA ARG A 56 -0.54 -8.33 6.79
C ARG A 56 -0.64 -9.85 6.83
N SER A 57 0.47 -10.51 6.53
CA SER A 57 0.55 -11.97 6.60
C SER A 57 1.86 -12.47 7.19
N LEU A 58 1.81 -13.56 7.96
CA LEU A 58 3.00 -14.24 8.48
C LEU A 58 3.79 -14.98 7.39
N PHE A 59 3.10 -15.43 6.34
CA PHE A 59 3.66 -16.35 5.33
C PHE A 59 3.58 -15.80 3.90
N ALA A 60 3.18 -14.54 3.75
CA ALA A 60 3.14 -13.84 2.48
C ALA A 60 3.59 -12.39 2.69
N GLN A 61 4.01 -11.74 1.61
CA GLN A 61 4.23 -10.30 1.64
C GLN A 61 2.96 -9.56 2.04
N ASP A 62 3.18 -8.45 2.74
CA ASP A 62 2.12 -7.53 3.06
C ASP A 62 1.63 -6.87 1.77
N LYS A 63 0.31 -6.77 1.63
CA LYS A 63 -0.35 -6.26 0.44
C LYS A 63 -1.02 -4.95 0.75
N ILE A 64 -0.79 -3.98 -0.11
CA ILE A 64 -1.55 -2.73 -0.14
C ILE A 64 -2.70 -2.94 -1.12
N ASP A 65 -3.90 -2.62 -0.66
CA ASP A 65 -5.13 -2.55 -1.45
C ASP A 65 -5.74 -1.15 -1.28
N GLY A 66 -6.77 -0.82 -2.06
CA GLY A 66 -7.53 0.42 -1.93
C GLY A 66 -7.50 1.31 -3.16
N THR A 67 -7.74 2.60 -2.93
CA THR A 67 -7.94 3.61 -3.95
C THR A 67 -7.11 4.86 -3.66
N ILE A 68 -6.59 5.47 -4.71
CA ILE A 68 -5.91 6.77 -4.66
C ILE A 68 -6.70 7.71 -5.54
N HIS A 69 -7.23 8.79 -4.98
CA HIS A 69 -7.76 9.90 -5.74
C HIS A 69 -6.66 10.92 -5.91
N ALA A 70 -6.38 11.35 -7.13
CA ALA A 70 -5.40 12.38 -7.41
C ALA A 70 -6.05 13.37 -8.37
N GLY A 71 -6.18 14.62 -7.94
CA GLY A 71 -6.97 15.62 -8.66
C GLY A 71 -8.40 15.14 -8.90
N ASP A 72 -8.83 15.10 -10.16
CA ASP A 72 -10.19 14.68 -10.56
C ASP A 72 -10.29 13.19 -10.91
N ARG A 73 -9.24 12.39 -10.65
CA ARG A 73 -9.14 10.98 -11.09
C ARG A 73 -9.05 10.02 -9.92
N GLU A 74 -9.73 8.89 -10.05
CA GLU A 74 -9.63 7.74 -9.14
C GLU A 74 -8.71 6.68 -9.74
N TYR A 75 -7.86 6.10 -8.91
CA TYR A 75 -6.95 5.02 -9.26
C TYR A 75 -7.17 3.84 -8.31
N VAL A 76 -7.46 2.67 -8.88
CA VAL A 76 -7.70 1.43 -8.14
C VAL A 76 -6.56 0.45 -8.35
N VAL A 77 -6.35 -0.46 -7.41
CA VAL A 77 -5.30 -1.48 -7.54
C VAL A 77 -5.54 -2.38 -8.75
N TRP A 78 -4.57 -2.41 -9.66
CA TRP A 78 -4.61 -3.23 -10.86
C TRP A 78 -3.89 -4.56 -10.67
N THR A 79 -2.65 -4.51 -10.23
CA THR A 79 -1.80 -5.70 -10.12
C THR A 79 -0.69 -5.53 -9.10
N TRP A 80 -0.29 -6.63 -8.49
CA TRP A 80 0.88 -6.73 -7.61
C TRP A 80 2.00 -7.48 -8.31
N GLN A 81 3.24 -7.14 -7.96
CA GLN A 81 4.37 -7.96 -8.37
C GLN A 81 4.26 -9.34 -7.70
N LYS A 82 4.40 -10.38 -8.52
CA LYS A 82 4.35 -11.77 -8.05
C LYS A 82 5.76 -12.24 -7.74
N TYR A 83 5.99 -12.59 -6.49
CA TYR A 83 7.25 -13.15 -6.01
C TYR A 83 7.08 -14.62 -5.63
N GLY A 84 8.15 -15.42 -5.74
CA GLY A 84 8.17 -16.77 -5.19
C GLY A 84 8.12 -16.76 -3.66
N PHE A 85 7.80 -17.89 -3.02
CA PHE A 85 7.69 -17.98 -1.56
C PHE A 85 8.93 -17.46 -0.81
N PHE A 86 10.13 -17.94 -1.17
CA PHE A 86 11.37 -17.53 -0.49
C PHE A 86 11.72 -16.06 -0.70
N GLU A 87 11.51 -15.55 -1.92
CA GLU A 87 11.72 -14.13 -2.24
C GLU A 87 10.73 -13.25 -1.48
N SER A 88 9.45 -13.65 -1.44
CA SER A 88 8.42 -12.98 -0.65
C SER A 88 8.81 -12.90 0.83
N MET A 89 9.31 -14.00 1.41
CA MET A 89 9.77 -14.03 2.80
C MET A 89 11.00 -13.14 3.02
N GLN A 90 12.02 -13.22 2.15
CA GLN A 90 13.22 -12.39 2.25
C GLN A 90 12.87 -10.90 2.21
N ARG A 91 12.06 -10.48 1.23
CA ARG A 91 11.61 -9.09 1.09
C ARG A 91 10.82 -8.62 2.31
N LYS A 92 9.95 -9.47 2.88
CA LYS A 92 9.25 -9.18 4.13
C LYS A 92 10.22 -8.96 5.29
N PHE A 93 11.24 -9.81 5.45
CA PHE A 93 12.27 -9.62 6.48
C PHE A 93 13.08 -8.33 6.29
N LEU A 94 13.25 -7.89 5.05
CA LEU A 94 13.88 -6.61 4.71
C LEU A 94 12.92 -5.40 4.85
N GLY A 95 11.67 -5.62 5.28
CA GLY A 95 10.67 -4.56 5.39
C GLY A 95 10.16 -4.02 4.05
N GLN A 96 10.39 -4.73 2.94
CA GLN A 96 9.95 -4.32 1.62
C GLN A 96 8.48 -4.67 1.41
N MET A 97 7.67 -3.65 1.12
CA MET A 97 6.25 -3.81 0.80
C MET A 97 6.04 -4.20 -0.67
N ASN A 98 4.95 -4.92 -0.95
CA ASN A 98 4.48 -5.15 -2.30
C ASN A 98 3.60 -3.99 -2.75
N ILE A 99 4.20 -2.95 -3.32
CA ILE A 99 3.46 -1.80 -3.81
C ILE A 99 2.82 -2.19 -5.16
N PRO A 100 1.48 -2.16 -5.29
CA PRO A 100 0.83 -2.45 -6.55
C PRO A 100 0.98 -1.30 -7.55
N ALA A 101 0.73 -1.61 -8.82
CA ALA A 101 0.37 -0.59 -9.80
C ALA A 101 -1.12 -0.28 -9.67
N PHE A 102 -1.47 0.98 -9.81
CA PHE A 102 -2.85 1.45 -9.82
C PHE A 102 -3.24 1.89 -11.23
N VAL A 103 -4.54 1.90 -11.50
CA VAL A 103 -5.06 2.29 -12.82
C VAL A 103 -6.41 2.97 -12.67
N ASN A 104 -6.72 3.86 -13.61
CA ASN A 104 -8.04 4.46 -13.69
C ASN A 104 -9.07 3.39 -14.10
N PRO A 105 -10.09 3.10 -13.27
CA PRO A 105 -11.11 2.10 -13.57
C PRO A 105 -11.96 2.44 -14.80
N ASP A 106 -12.04 3.71 -15.21
CA ASP A 106 -12.78 4.12 -16.42
C ASP A 106 -12.21 3.49 -17.70
N ASN A 107 -10.92 3.11 -17.69
CA ASN A 107 -10.25 2.48 -18.81
C ASN A 107 -10.45 0.95 -18.85
N PHE A 108 -11.13 0.35 -17.87
CA PHE A 108 -11.41 -1.08 -17.89
C PHE A 108 -12.30 -1.48 -19.06
N GLY A 109 -11.84 -2.48 -19.83
CA GLY A 109 -12.56 -2.96 -21.02
C GLY A 109 -12.40 -2.08 -22.27
N GLN A 110 -11.65 -0.96 -22.18
CA GLN A 110 -11.42 -0.05 -23.30
C GLN A 110 -10.15 -0.36 -24.11
N GLY A 111 -9.46 -1.46 -23.78
CA GLY A 111 -8.23 -1.90 -24.44
C GLY A 111 -7.00 -1.74 -23.55
N VAL A 112 -5.99 -2.59 -23.78
CA VAL A 112 -4.79 -2.64 -22.95
C VAL A 112 -3.95 -1.37 -23.13
N GLU A 113 -3.94 -0.78 -24.31
CA GLU A 113 -3.20 0.45 -24.61
C GLU A 113 -3.70 1.62 -23.75
N LEU A 114 -5.02 1.83 -23.70
CA LEU A 114 -5.63 2.89 -22.91
C LEU A 114 -5.46 2.65 -21.40
N LEU A 115 -5.51 1.37 -20.98
CA LEU A 115 -5.23 0.98 -19.61
C LEU A 115 -3.79 1.30 -19.22
N MET A 116 -2.84 1.02 -20.11
CA MET A 116 -1.40 1.24 -19.88
C MET A 116 -1.00 2.72 -19.95
N SER A 117 -1.72 3.55 -20.71
CA SER A 117 -1.46 4.99 -20.75
C SER A 117 -1.87 5.70 -19.46
N ASP A 118 -2.70 5.09 -18.62
CA ASP A 118 -3.22 5.72 -17.40
C ASP A 118 -2.95 4.88 -16.15
N VAL A 119 -1.73 4.35 -16.09
CA VAL A 119 -1.21 3.65 -14.92
C VAL A 119 -0.62 4.68 -13.96
N LEU A 120 -1.00 4.56 -12.69
CA LEU A 120 -0.37 5.26 -11.60
C LEU A 120 0.64 4.32 -10.94
N TRP A 121 1.91 4.67 -11.07
CA TRP A 121 2.99 4.03 -10.34
C TRP A 121 3.21 4.73 -9.00
N VAL A 122 3.47 3.93 -7.97
CA VAL A 122 3.84 4.42 -6.64
C VAL A 122 5.27 3.94 -6.36
N PRO A 123 6.31 4.70 -6.76
CA PRO A 123 7.69 4.26 -6.56
C PRO A 123 8.06 4.09 -5.09
N ILE A 124 7.48 4.91 -4.23
CA ILE A 124 7.71 4.89 -2.79
C ILE A 124 6.45 5.25 -2.03
N ILE A 125 6.19 4.49 -0.96
CA ILE A 125 5.25 4.83 0.09
C ILE A 125 5.84 4.34 1.42
N GLN A 126 5.92 5.23 2.39
CA GLN A 126 6.48 4.96 3.71
C GLN A 126 5.42 5.26 4.76
N PHE A 127 5.23 4.30 5.66
CA PHE A 127 4.27 4.40 6.75
C PHE A 127 4.99 4.60 8.08
N GLY A 128 4.47 5.53 8.90
CA GLY A 128 4.94 5.76 10.25
C GLY A 128 4.45 4.71 11.24
N SER A 129 4.77 4.93 12.53
CA SER A 129 4.41 3.99 13.62
C SER A 129 2.89 3.81 13.84
N GLY A 130 2.07 4.72 13.32
CA GLY A 130 0.60 4.67 13.32
C GLY A 130 -0.03 4.14 12.02
N TYR A 131 0.78 3.80 11.02
CA TYR A 131 0.37 3.61 9.62
C TYR A 131 -0.09 4.87 8.89
N ASP A 132 0.25 6.04 9.43
CA ASP A 132 0.12 7.33 8.74
C ASP A 132 1.15 7.39 7.59
N ILE A 133 0.81 8.03 6.46
CA ILE A 133 1.72 8.15 5.31
C ILE A 133 2.72 9.27 5.58
N GLU A 134 3.98 8.90 5.82
CA GLU A 134 5.05 9.87 6.07
C GLU A 134 5.63 10.41 4.76
N ASN A 135 5.89 9.52 3.81
CA ASN A 135 6.42 9.88 2.49
C ASN A 135 5.72 9.08 1.41
N VAL A 136 5.34 9.75 0.32
CA VAL A 136 4.81 9.10 -0.88
C VAL A 136 5.36 9.78 -2.12
N SER A 137 5.52 9.00 -3.17
CA SER A 137 5.67 9.57 -4.51
C SER A 137 4.81 8.82 -5.49
N LEU A 138 4.22 9.59 -6.40
CA LEU A 138 3.35 9.17 -7.47
C LEU A 138 4.01 9.51 -8.81
N LEU A 139 3.92 8.58 -9.75
CA LEU A 139 4.37 8.77 -11.11
C LEU A 139 3.21 8.39 -12.04
N PHE A 140 2.65 9.40 -12.68
CA PHE A 140 1.57 9.25 -13.64
C PHE A 140 2.17 8.91 -15.00
N THR A 141 1.56 7.98 -15.73
CA THR A 141 1.84 7.77 -17.15
C THR A 141 0.87 8.51 -18.07
N SER A 142 -0.17 9.11 -17.49
CA SER A 142 -1.22 9.82 -18.22
C SER A 142 -0.73 11.20 -18.63
N ASP A 143 -1.04 11.58 -19.88
CA ASP A 143 -0.75 12.91 -20.43
C ASP A 143 -1.55 14.05 -19.75
N ASP A 144 -2.49 13.73 -18.86
CA ASP A 144 -3.29 14.70 -18.11
C ASP A 144 -2.49 15.41 -17.01
N TYR A 145 -1.39 14.82 -16.57
CA TYR A 145 -0.51 15.37 -15.57
C TYR A 145 0.84 15.74 -16.18
N VAL A 146 1.47 16.77 -15.63
CA VAL A 146 2.84 17.12 -16.02
C VAL A 146 3.76 15.93 -15.70
N ASP A 147 4.57 15.56 -16.70
CA ASP A 147 5.61 14.55 -16.58
C ASP A 147 6.52 14.87 -15.40
N GLY A 148 6.52 14.01 -14.39
CA GLY A 148 7.32 14.24 -13.20
C GLY A 148 6.98 13.31 -12.06
N LEU A 149 7.84 13.30 -11.05
CA LEU A 149 7.58 12.64 -9.79
C LEU A 149 6.80 13.59 -8.89
N TRP A 150 5.63 13.18 -8.44
CA TRP A 150 4.76 13.95 -7.55
C TRP A 150 4.92 13.43 -6.14
N SER A 151 5.43 14.25 -5.21
CA SER A 151 5.78 13.78 -3.86
C SER A 151 5.36 14.76 -2.77
N ASN A 152 5.02 14.23 -1.60
CA ASN A 152 4.71 15.06 -0.42
C ASN A 152 5.97 15.65 0.24
N TYR A 153 7.16 15.30 -0.27
CA TYR A 153 8.44 15.89 0.10
C TYR A 153 9.11 16.49 -1.13
N THR A 154 9.92 17.54 -0.95
CA THR A 154 10.69 18.12 -2.05
C THR A 154 11.87 17.22 -2.39
N VAL A 155 11.98 16.79 -3.65
CA VAL A 155 13.17 16.13 -4.17
C VAL A 155 14.22 17.22 -4.41
N THR A 156 15.15 17.40 -3.47
CA THR A 156 16.28 18.34 -3.58
C THR A 156 17.38 17.84 -4.50
#